data_AF-A0A1Y3LHA9-F1
#
_entry.id   AF-A0A1Y3LHA9-F1
#
_cell.length_a   1.000
_cell.length_b   1.000
_cell.length_c   1.000
_cell.angle_alpha   90.00
_cell.angle_beta   90.00
_cell.angle_gamma   90.00
#
_symmetry.space_group_name_H-M   'P 1'
#
loop_
_entity.id
_entity.type
_entity.pdbx_description
1 polymer ?
#
loop_
_entity_poly.entity_id
_entity_poly.type
_entity_poly.pdbx_seq_one_letter_code
_entity_poly.pdbx_strand_id
1 'polypeptide(L)'
;MSLTILEFARSYVAGRLTAKVFSEAYIELWKIERDRNVLQLDEPSLSECLSSIFCAADMYEPDESREEYELDDEMLKSKVASLMQKIVTD
;
A
#
# COMPACT_ATOMS: atom_id res chain seq x y z
N MET A 1 -5.64 -13.16 8.54
CA MET A 1 -5.75 -11.70 8.44
C MET A 1 -4.36 -11.11 8.29
N SER A 2 -4.23 -10.17 7.37
CA SER A 2 -3.01 -9.62 6.78
C SER A 2 -2.42 -8.50 7.64
N LEU A 3 -2.04 -8.84 8.87
CA LEU A 3 -1.54 -7.89 9.86
C LEU A 3 -0.17 -7.30 9.49
N THR A 4 0.71 -8.11 8.88
CA THR A 4 2.09 -7.69 8.56
C THR A 4 2.09 -6.55 7.54
N ILE A 5 1.38 -6.73 6.42
CA ILE A 5 1.31 -5.72 5.36
C ILE A 5 0.54 -4.47 5.80
N LEU A 6 -0.45 -4.61 6.69
CA LEU A 6 -1.16 -3.48 7.29
C LEU A 6 -0.20 -2.64 8.15
N GLU A 7 0.57 -3.25 9.04
CA GLU A 7 1.55 -2.54 9.88
C GLU A 7 2.70 -1.94 9.05
N PHE A 8 3.04 -2.58 7.93
CA PHE A 8 3.98 -2.02 6.96
C PHE A 8 3.45 -0.72 6.33
N ALA A 9 2.18 -0.70 5.90
CA ALA A 9 1.51 0.52 5.44
C ALA A 9 1.43 1.61 6.52
N ARG A 10 1.10 1.26 7.77
CA ARG A 10 1.12 2.22 8.89
C ARG A 10 2.49 2.83 9.10
N SER A 11 3.55 2.02 8.99
CA SER A 11 4.93 2.47 9.15
C SER A 11 5.36 3.44 8.05
N TYR A 12 4.93 3.20 6.80
CA TYR A 12 5.14 4.11 5.69
C TYR A 12 4.45 5.46 5.88
N VAL A 13 3.16 5.46 6.22
CA VAL A 13 2.40 6.70 6.49
C VAL A 13 3.02 7.49 7.64
N ALA A 14 3.53 6.79 8.66
CA ALA A 14 4.28 7.40 9.76
C ALA A 14 5.67 7.94 9.37
N GLY A 15 6.08 7.83 8.11
CA GLY A 15 7.35 8.37 7.59
C GLY A 15 8.58 7.53 7.92
N ARG A 16 8.41 6.25 8.29
CA ARG A 16 9.54 5.37 8.63
C ARG A 16 10.23 4.74 7.43
N LEU A 17 9.64 4.87 6.25
CA LEU A 17 10.09 4.27 4.99
C LEU A 17 10.02 5.33 3.88
N THR A 18 10.92 5.25 2.90
CA THR A 18 10.80 6.02 1.66
C THR A 18 9.73 5.40 0.75
N ALA A 19 9.21 6.18 -0.19
CA ALA A 19 8.21 5.72 -1.15
C ALA A 19 8.72 4.52 -1.97
N LYS A 20 9.97 4.59 -2.47
CA LYS A 20 10.63 3.48 -3.17
C LYS A 20 10.72 2.18 -2.36
N VAL A 21 11.20 2.26 -1.12
CA VAL A 21 11.32 1.07 -0.26
C VAL A 21 9.92 0.51 0.03
N PHE A 22 8.95 1.39 0.26
CA PHE A 22 7.58 0.98 0.51
C PHE A 22 6.97 0.29 -0.72
N SER A 23 7.03 0.89 -1.91
CA SER A 23 6.37 0.35 -3.11
C SER A 23 6.89 -1.04 -3.47
N GLU A 24 8.20 -1.20 -3.56
CA GLU A 24 8.85 -2.47 -3.89
C GLU A 24 8.51 -3.56 -2.84
N ALA A 25 8.69 -3.27 -1.56
CA ALA A 25 8.48 -4.25 -0.51
C ALA A 25 6.99 -4.57 -0.26
N TYR A 26 6.10 -3.58 -0.41
CA TYR A 26 4.66 -3.79 -0.24
C TYR A 26 4.12 -4.76 -1.30
N ILE A 27 4.50 -4.57 -2.56
CA ILE A 27 4.10 -5.45 -3.67
C ILE A 27 4.52 -6.90 -3.40
N GLU A 28 5.75 -7.11 -2.95
CA GLU A 28 6.26 -8.46 -2.66
C GLU A 28 5.59 -9.08 -1.43
N LEU A 29 5.38 -8.32 -0.35
CA LEU A 29 4.63 -8.79 0.82
C LEU A 29 3.20 -9.18 0.46
N TRP A 30 2.54 -8.39 -0.39
CA TRP A 30 1.17 -8.65 -0.82
C TRP A 30 1.08 -9.96 -1.62
N LYS A 31 2.01 -10.18 -2.56
CA LYS A 31 2.09 -11.42 -3.34
C LYS A 31 2.34 -12.64 -2.44
N ILE A 32 3.24 -12.54 -1.46
CA ILE A 32 3.51 -13.62 -0.50
C ILE A 32 2.25 -13.98 0.30
N GLU A 33 1.53 -12.98 0.80
CA GLU A 33 0.30 -13.21 1.56
C GLU A 33 -0.83 -13.77 0.67
N ARG A 34 -0.95 -13.31 -0.59
CA ARG A 34 -1.86 -13.89 -1.58
C ARG A 34 -1.58 -15.36 -1.82
N ASP A 35 -0.32 -15.70 -2.12
CA ASP A 35 0.09 -17.06 -2.50
C ASP A 35 -0.03 -18.04 -1.33
N ARG A 36 -0.03 -17.53 -0.10
CA ARG A 36 -0.29 -18.28 1.15
C ARG A 36 -1.77 -18.31 1.54
N ASN A 37 -2.67 -17.77 0.72
CA ASN A 37 -4.11 -17.60 0.99
C ASN A 37 -4.42 -16.80 2.27
N VAL A 38 -3.50 -15.94 2.74
CA VAL A 38 -3.69 -15.12 3.95
C VAL A 38 -4.72 -14.01 3.70
N LEU A 39 -4.69 -13.40 2.51
CA LEU A 39 -5.61 -12.31 2.12
C LEU A 39 -7.09 -12.73 2.14
N GLN A 40 -7.38 -14.02 1.96
CA GLN A 40 -8.76 -14.54 1.99
C GLN A 40 -9.38 -14.51 3.39
N LEU A 41 -8.55 -14.30 4.42
CA LEU A 41 -8.95 -14.20 5.81
C LEU A 41 -9.15 -12.74 6.25
N ASP A 42 -9.12 -11.80 5.31
CA ASP A 42 -9.35 -10.38 5.59
C ASP A 42 -10.82 -10.04 5.47
N GLU A 43 -11.30 -9.19 6.37
CA GLU A 43 -12.61 -8.57 6.24
C GLU A 43 -12.66 -7.72 4.95
N PRO A 44 -13.84 -7.55 4.33
CA PRO A 44 -13.96 -6.88 3.03
C PRO A 44 -13.30 -5.50 2.96
N SER A 45 -13.44 -4.67 4.00
CA SER A 45 -12.85 -3.33 4.05
C SER A 45 -11.32 -3.36 4.12
N LEU A 46 -10.74 -4.31 4.85
CA LEU A 46 -9.30 -4.51 4.90
C LEU A 46 -8.79 -5.01 3.54
N SER A 47 -9.46 -5.99 2.94
CA SER A 47 -9.10 -6.54 1.63
C SER A 47 -9.12 -5.47 0.52
N GLU A 48 -10.17 -4.64 0.48
CA GLU A 48 -10.28 -3.51 -0.44
C GLU A 48 -9.16 -2.48 -0.22
N CYS A 49 -8.85 -2.15 1.03
CA CYS A 49 -7.78 -1.21 1.34
C CYS A 49 -6.41 -1.74 0.89
N LEU A 50 -6.07 -2.97 1.25
CA LEU A 50 -4.77 -3.56 0.95
C LEU A 50 -4.54 -3.74 -0.56
N SER A 51 -5.58 -4.13 -1.30
CA SER A 51 -5.54 -4.21 -2.77
C SER A 51 -5.47 -2.82 -3.43
N SER A 52 -6.16 -1.82 -2.89
CA SER A 52 -6.05 -0.43 -3.37
C SER A 52 -4.65 0.16 -3.16
N ILE A 53 -4.01 -0.17 -2.03
CA ILE A 53 -2.62 0.23 -1.75
C ILE A 53 -1.66 -0.48 -2.70
N PHE A 54 -1.90 -1.76 -3.04
CA PHE A 54 -1.11 -2.48 -4.05
C PHE A 54 -1.13 -1.73 -5.38
N CYS A 55 -2.32 -1.34 -5.87
CA CYS A 55 -2.42 -0.57 -7.11
C CYS A 55 -1.70 0.77 -7.02
N ALA A 56 -1.78 1.46 -5.88
CA ALA A 56 -1.05 2.72 -5.68
C ALA A 56 0.47 2.52 -5.71
N ALA A 57 0.98 1.47 -5.07
CA ALA A 57 2.39 1.12 -5.09
C ALA A 57 2.89 0.75 -6.49
N ASP A 58 2.07 0.06 -7.29
CA ASP A 58 2.38 -0.32 -8.67
C ASP A 58 2.44 0.87 -9.64
N MET A 59 1.74 1.97 -9.31
CA MET A 59 1.76 3.24 -10.07
C MET A 59 2.89 4.20 -9.64
N TYR A 60 3.76 3.80 -8.71
CA TYR A 60 4.83 4.67 -8.22
C TYR A 60 5.97 4.77 -9.24
N GLU A 61 6.30 5.99 -9.65
CA GLU A 61 7.46 6.29 -10.50
C GLU A 61 8.16 7.56 -9.97
N PRO A 62 9.38 7.44 -9.40
CA PRO A 62 10.10 8.59 -8.85
C PRO A 62 10.64 9.56 -9.90
N ASP A 63 10.78 9.17 -11.17
CA ASP A 63 11.33 10.03 -12.21
C ASP A 63 10.43 11.25 -12.49
N GLU A 64 11.04 12.37 -12.91
CA GLU A 64 10.33 13.55 -13.38
C GLU A 64 9.66 13.30 -14.74
N SER A 65 10.13 12.31 -15.50
CA SER A 65 9.52 11.85 -16.76
C SER A 65 8.32 10.93 -16.57
N ARG A 66 7.82 10.77 -15.33
CA ARG A 66 6.63 9.97 -15.04
C ARG A 66 5.41 10.44 -15.83
N GLU A 67 4.55 9.50 -16.18
CA GLU A 67 3.26 9.77 -16.83
C GLU A 67 2.31 10.50 -15.86
N GLU A 68 1.33 11.24 -16.39
CA GLU A 68 0.41 12.05 -15.55
C GLU A 68 -0.40 11.24 -14.53
N TYR A 69 -0.58 9.93 -14.76
CA TYR A 69 -1.31 9.03 -13.87
C TYR A 69 -0.42 8.36 -12.81
N GLU A 70 0.90 8.47 -12.93
CA GLU A 70 1.86 7.89 -12.00
C GLU A 70 2.03 8.76 -10.75
N LEU A 71 2.51 8.13 -9.67
CA LEU A 71 2.61 8.77 -8.36
C LEU A 71 4.07 9.03 -8.01
N ASP A 72 4.37 10.26 -7.59
CA ASP A 72 5.62 10.56 -6.90
C ASP A 72 5.57 10.18 -5.42
N ASP A 73 6.66 10.48 -4.70
CA ASP A 73 6.83 10.21 -3.28
C ASP A 73 5.68 10.76 -2.41
N GLU A 74 5.31 12.03 -2.62
CA GLU A 74 4.30 12.70 -1.80
C GLU A 74 2.88 12.26 -2.20
N MET A 75 2.63 12.09 -3.50
CA MET A 75 1.37 11.58 -4.03
C MET A 75 1.08 10.17 -3.52
N LEU A 76 2.07 9.26 -3.56
CA LEU A 76 1.93 7.90 -3.04
C LEU A 76 1.63 7.92 -1.55
N LYS A 77 2.40 8.69 -0.76
CA LYS A 77 2.20 8.77 0.69
C LYS A 77 0.82 9.29 1.06
N SER A 78 0.37 10.35 0.41
CA SER A 78 -0.97 10.92 0.59
C SER A 78 -2.06 9.93 0.20
N LYS A 79 -1.90 9.23 -0.93
CA LYS A 79 -2.85 8.20 -1.38
C LYS A 79 -2.98 7.07 -0.36
N VAL A 80 -1.86 6.51 0.10
CA VAL A 80 -1.87 5.43 1.10
C VAL A 80 -2.50 5.92 2.41
N ALA A 81 -2.14 7.11 2.89
CA ALA A 81 -2.75 7.68 4.10
C ALA A 81 -4.28 7.80 3.98
N SER A 82 -4.79 8.27 2.83
CA SER A 82 -6.24 8.39 2.59
C SER A 82 -6.95 7.03 2.55
N LEU A 83 -6.32 6.00 1.97
CA LEU A 83 -6.87 4.65 1.91
C LEU A 83 -6.96 4.03 3.30
N MET A 84 -5.95 4.28 4.16
CA MET A 84 -5.91 3.75 5.52
C MET A 84 -6.92 4.40 6.47
N GLN A 85 -7.33 5.65 6.23
CA GLN A 85 -8.37 6.31 7.02
C GLN A 85 -9.71 5.56 6.95
N LYS A 86 -10.01 4.92 5.81
CA LYS A 86 -11.24 4.14 5.61
C LYS A 86 -11.35 2.95 6.56
N ILE A 87 -10.23 2.39 7.04
CA ILE A 87 -10.23 1.25 7.98
C ILE A 87 -10.42 1.71 9.43
N VAL A 88 -10.06 2.96 9.78
CA VAL A 88 -10.14 3.46 11.17
C VAL A 88 -11.55 3.91 11.56
N THR A 89 -12.47 3.96 10.59
CA THR A 89 -13.82 4.51 10.79
C THR A 89 -14.92 3.45 10.92
N ASP A 90 -14.54 2.16 10.97
CA ASP A 90 -15.41 1.02 11.30
C ASP A 90 -15.19 0.55 12.74
#